data_AF-A0AAJ8M7H3-F1
#
_entry.id   AF-A0AAJ8M7H3-F1
#
_cell.length_a   1.000
_cell.length_b   1.000
_cell.length_c   1.000
_cell.angle_alpha   90.00
_cell.angle_beta   90.00
_cell.angle_gamma   90.00
#
_symmetry.space_group_name_H-M   'P 1'
#
loop_
_entity.id
_entity.type
_entity.pdbx_description
1 polymer ?
#
loop_
_entity_poly.entity_id
_entity_poly.type
_entity_poly.pdbx_seq_one_letter_code
_entity_poly.pdbx_strand_id
1 'polypeptide(L)'
;MPHVRKSEYQVPSKEYELQYVEVIQRHHKRTPYASNTFFKEDIPWDCTQEGPYHHAKNVNPENTSGVVWQRQSGSQNPFEAKVGPGFVGSTCEFPAITSEGIDDAMVHGQDIKGVYGDFLGFLPASHEKDKYSFRVTSNVITSQTLAGFGKGLYPDLEEHTGWIQDDSYDSLKPGVPCALRDTINSQITKLSGEWGRHLNLTSELRERFNNVSGIEPNDTAGWRTSWDHPYDNMSAKQCHGKPLPCSTNNTAICVQQEDANAIYRLGNYEYAYRWRMHENSTYYSAITMGAWFIELKDHFRGKMDGSNPVKYFHNFAHDGSVAPVLGLLQHDEPVWPGMGSEVVFELYKKAEEYFVRVLFSGQPLKSSTPFGTMDMVPWKDFEAYLYDTIPEKLTELCIASNE
;
A
#
# COMPACT_ATOMS: atom_id res chain seq x y z
N MET A 1 -9.51 1.97 8.48
CA MET A 1 -8.58 0.94 9.00
C MET A 1 -8.02 1.42 10.34
N PRO A 2 -7.71 0.55 11.32
CA PRO A 2 -6.99 0.98 12.51
C PRO A 2 -5.59 1.48 12.13
N HIS A 3 -5.16 2.55 12.78
CA HIS A 3 -3.83 3.16 12.67
C HIS A 3 -3.51 3.79 14.03
N VAL A 4 -2.24 4.16 14.23
CA VAL A 4 -1.78 4.81 15.46
C VAL A 4 -2.68 5.99 15.79
N ARG A 5 -3.35 5.92 16.95
CA ARG A 5 -4.26 6.95 17.45
C ARG A 5 -4.25 7.01 18.97
N LYS A 6 -4.59 8.17 19.53
CA LYS A 6 -4.51 8.45 20.98
C LYS A 6 -5.21 7.42 21.86
N SER A 7 -6.34 6.89 21.41
CA SER A 7 -7.18 5.98 22.22
C SER A 7 -6.55 4.61 22.48
N GLU A 8 -5.60 4.18 21.65
CA GLU A 8 -5.02 2.84 21.72
C GLU A 8 -3.49 2.84 21.80
N TYR A 9 -2.85 3.99 21.61
CA TYR A 9 -1.40 4.12 21.72
C TYR A 9 -0.93 3.91 23.16
N GLN A 10 -0.09 2.89 23.35
CA GLN A 10 0.53 2.61 24.64
C GLN A 10 1.88 3.34 24.72
N VAL A 11 1.96 4.32 25.62
CA VAL A 11 3.20 5.09 25.86
C VAL A 11 4.23 4.20 26.55
N PRO A 12 5.45 4.07 26.00
CA PRO A 12 6.53 3.37 26.67
C PRO A 12 6.90 3.98 28.04
N SER A 13 7.66 3.24 28.84
CA SER A 13 8.19 3.74 30.10
C SER A 13 9.00 5.04 29.89
N LYS A 14 8.93 5.97 30.84
CA LYS A 14 9.58 7.30 30.76
C LYS A 14 11.11 7.27 30.63
N GLU A 15 11.72 6.11 30.85
CA GLU A 15 13.16 5.88 30.65
C GLU A 15 13.53 5.74 29.16
N TYR A 16 12.55 5.50 28.28
CA TYR A 16 12.73 5.45 26.83
C TYR A 16 12.35 6.80 26.22
N GLU A 17 13.32 7.45 25.59
CA GLU A 17 13.16 8.71 24.91
C GLU A 17 13.00 8.47 23.40
N LEU A 18 11.87 8.87 22.82
CA LEU A 18 11.62 8.74 21.38
C LEU A 18 12.56 9.66 20.58
N GLN A 19 13.32 9.09 19.65
CA GLN A 19 14.33 9.79 18.84
C GLN A 19 13.89 10.01 17.40
N TYR A 20 13.16 9.05 16.82
CA TYR A 20 12.79 9.04 15.41
C TYR A 20 11.54 8.20 15.15
N VAL A 21 10.74 8.62 14.18
CA VAL A 21 9.56 7.87 13.71
C VAL A 21 9.59 7.82 12.18
N GLU A 22 9.53 6.62 11.63
CA GLU A 22 9.36 6.39 10.20
C GLU A 22 8.13 5.52 9.94
N VAL A 23 7.24 6.01 9.08
CA VAL A 23 5.99 5.34 8.73
C VAL A 23 6.06 4.87 7.29
N ILE A 24 5.55 3.68 7.01
CA ILE A 24 5.14 3.25 5.67
C ILE A 24 3.66 2.92 5.67
N GLN A 25 2.90 3.58 4.81
CA GLN A 25 1.45 3.50 4.74
C GLN A 25 1.01 3.10 3.33
N ARG A 26 0.02 2.21 3.20
CA ARG A 26 -0.70 1.99 1.94
C ARG A 26 -1.62 3.19 1.65
N HIS A 27 -1.71 3.61 0.39
CA HIS A 27 -2.70 4.59 -0.07
C HIS A 27 -4.14 4.30 0.44
N HIS A 28 -4.99 5.32 0.48
CA HIS A 28 -6.37 5.21 0.96
C HIS A 28 -7.36 4.77 -0.14
N LYS A 29 -8.67 4.82 0.17
CA LYS A 29 -9.75 4.43 -0.76
C LYS A 29 -9.58 5.08 -2.13
N ARG A 30 -9.83 4.30 -3.17
CA ARG A 30 -9.71 4.70 -4.57
C ARG A 30 -10.74 4.01 -5.44
N THR A 31 -10.89 4.49 -6.66
CA THR A 31 -11.44 3.70 -7.76
C THR A 31 -10.58 2.45 -8.01
N PRO A 32 -11.13 1.37 -8.59
CA PRO A 32 -10.34 0.18 -8.93
C PRO A 32 -9.31 0.51 -10.02
N TYR A 33 -8.30 -0.36 -10.17
CA TYR A 33 -7.40 -0.26 -11.32
C TYR A 33 -8.15 -0.51 -12.63
N ALA A 34 -7.78 0.19 -13.71
CA ALA A 34 -8.39 -0.02 -15.03
C ALA A 34 -8.21 -1.45 -15.57
N SER A 35 -7.11 -2.14 -15.21
CA SER A 35 -6.89 -3.55 -15.54
C SER A 35 -7.80 -4.52 -14.77
N ASN A 36 -8.40 -4.03 -13.68
CA ASN A 36 -9.21 -4.81 -12.75
C ASN A 36 -10.69 -4.46 -12.93
N THR A 37 -11.10 -4.10 -14.15
CA THR A 37 -12.51 -3.87 -14.51
C THR A 37 -13.02 -4.95 -15.45
N PHE A 38 -14.31 -5.23 -15.39
CA PHE A 38 -14.97 -6.04 -16.41
C PHE A 38 -14.85 -5.36 -17.78
N PHE A 39 -15.07 -6.11 -18.86
CA PHE A 39 -15.11 -5.50 -20.20
C PHE A 39 -16.11 -4.33 -20.22
N LYS A 40 -17.28 -4.53 -19.62
CA LYS A 40 -18.27 -3.49 -19.36
C LYS A 40 -18.86 -3.68 -17.96
N GLU A 41 -18.75 -2.64 -17.16
CA GLU A 41 -19.33 -2.56 -15.82
C GLU A 41 -20.79 -2.11 -15.88
N ASP A 42 -21.56 -2.44 -14.86
CA ASP A 42 -23.01 -2.19 -14.77
C ASP A 42 -23.37 -0.87 -14.08
N ILE A 43 -22.38 -0.19 -13.50
CA ILE A 43 -22.54 1.09 -12.81
C ILE A 43 -21.50 2.12 -13.29
N PRO A 44 -21.73 3.43 -13.08
CA PRO A 44 -20.70 4.45 -13.25
C PRO A 44 -20.04 4.87 -11.91
N TRP A 45 -18.91 5.57 -12.04
CA TRP A 45 -18.31 6.38 -10.97
C TRP A 45 -18.39 7.86 -11.34
N ASP A 46 -19.01 8.66 -10.47
CA ASP A 46 -19.16 10.10 -10.65
C ASP A 46 -18.14 10.86 -9.79
N CYS A 47 -17.17 11.48 -10.46
CA CYS A 47 -16.18 12.38 -9.90
C CYS A 47 -16.36 13.83 -10.40
N THR A 48 -17.57 14.25 -10.77
CA THR A 48 -17.75 15.60 -11.36
C THR A 48 -17.40 16.74 -10.40
N GLN A 49 -17.52 16.50 -9.10
CA GLN A 49 -17.25 17.46 -8.02
C GLN A 49 -15.97 17.13 -7.23
N GLU A 50 -15.18 16.18 -7.72
CA GLU A 50 -13.99 15.68 -7.04
C GLU A 50 -12.89 15.29 -8.03
N GLY A 51 -11.73 14.96 -7.51
CA GLY A 51 -10.64 14.40 -8.30
C GLY A 51 -9.32 15.17 -8.19
N PRO A 52 -8.23 14.53 -8.60
CA PRO A 52 -6.89 15.10 -8.55
C PRO A 52 -6.75 16.34 -9.45
N TYR A 53 -5.90 17.27 -8.99
CA TYR A 53 -5.43 18.37 -9.82
C TYR A 53 -4.25 17.93 -10.70
N HIS A 54 -4.31 18.26 -11.99
CA HIS A 54 -3.34 17.95 -13.05
C HIS A 54 -2.79 19.21 -13.71
N HIS A 55 -2.22 20.12 -12.91
CA HIS A 55 -1.61 21.34 -13.41
C HIS A 55 -0.19 21.49 -12.85
N ALA A 56 0.66 22.24 -13.57
CA ALA A 56 2.00 22.55 -13.11
C ALA A 56 1.97 23.67 -12.08
N LYS A 57 2.80 23.53 -11.04
CA LYS A 57 3.10 24.62 -10.11
C LYS A 57 3.95 25.69 -10.82
N ASN A 58 3.68 26.95 -10.53
CA ASN A 58 4.52 28.08 -10.92
C ASN A 58 5.00 28.85 -9.67
N VAL A 59 6.17 29.49 -9.73
CA VAL A 59 6.68 30.35 -8.66
C VAL A 59 5.74 31.54 -8.41
N ASN A 60 5.06 32.03 -9.44
CA ASN A 60 3.93 32.95 -9.30
C ASN A 60 2.60 32.17 -9.39
N PRO A 61 1.88 31.96 -8.28
CA PRO A 61 0.61 31.22 -8.28
C PRO A 61 -0.47 31.83 -9.18
N GLU A 62 -0.42 33.14 -9.44
CA GLU A 62 -1.38 33.83 -10.32
C GLU A 62 -1.25 33.39 -11.79
N ASN A 63 -0.12 32.78 -12.16
CA ASN A 63 0.15 32.30 -13.52
C ASN A 63 -0.27 30.84 -13.75
N THR A 64 -0.93 30.20 -12.77
CA THR A 64 -1.45 28.84 -12.93
C THR A 64 -2.92 28.78 -12.51
N SER A 65 -3.63 27.78 -13.00
CA SER A 65 -5.04 27.53 -12.68
C SER A 65 -5.24 26.05 -12.45
N GLY A 66 -6.10 25.69 -11.49
CA GLY A 66 -6.43 24.31 -11.22
C GLY A 66 -7.03 23.62 -12.44
N VAL A 67 -6.40 22.56 -12.91
CA VAL A 67 -6.94 21.65 -13.93
C VAL A 67 -7.33 20.35 -13.25
N VAL A 68 -8.56 19.89 -13.44
CA VAL A 68 -9.01 18.56 -13.01
C VAL A 68 -9.38 17.79 -14.27
N TRP A 69 -9.01 16.52 -14.34
CA TRP A 69 -9.40 15.67 -15.46
C TRP A 69 -10.75 15.03 -15.18
N GLN A 70 -11.53 14.88 -16.26
CA GLN A 70 -12.84 14.24 -16.23
C GLN A 70 -12.86 13.25 -17.39
N ARG A 71 -13.12 11.98 -17.09
CA ARG A 71 -13.20 10.95 -18.11
C ARG A 71 -14.37 11.26 -19.05
N GLN A 72 -14.09 11.22 -20.35
CA GLN A 72 -15.09 11.33 -21.40
C GLN A 72 -15.54 9.93 -21.83
N SER A 73 -16.84 9.76 -22.07
CA SER A 73 -17.43 8.59 -22.71
C SER A 73 -18.45 9.01 -23.77
N GLY A 74 -18.86 8.09 -24.64
CA GLY A 74 -19.78 8.36 -25.75
C GLY A 74 -19.12 9.13 -26.91
N SER A 75 -17.81 8.98 -27.07
CA SER A 75 -17.09 9.59 -28.18
C SER A 75 -17.37 8.84 -29.49
N GLN A 76 -17.06 9.45 -30.64
CA GLN A 76 -17.07 8.75 -31.94
C GLN A 76 -15.80 7.90 -32.14
N ASN A 77 -15.03 7.65 -31.08
CA ASN A 77 -13.83 6.80 -31.14
C ASN A 77 -14.25 5.33 -31.30
N PRO A 78 -13.97 4.67 -32.44
CA PRO A 78 -14.40 3.30 -32.68
C PRO A 78 -13.74 2.27 -31.76
N PHE A 79 -12.70 2.64 -31.01
CA PHE A 79 -12.06 1.77 -30.03
C PHE A 79 -12.84 1.69 -28.71
N GLU A 80 -13.67 2.68 -28.35
CA GLU A 80 -14.38 2.74 -27.07
C GLU A 80 -15.25 1.49 -26.82
N ALA A 81 -15.88 0.96 -27.88
CA ALA A 81 -16.69 -0.24 -27.81
C ALA A 81 -15.91 -1.56 -27.99
N LYS A 82 -14.61 -1.51 -28.36
CA LYS A 82 -13.82 -2.70 -28.74
C LYS A 82 -12.72 -3.07 -27.74
N VAL A 83 -12.17 -2.10 -27.01
CA VAL A 83 -11.01 -2.33 -26.14
C VAL A 83 -11.37 -2.42 -24.65
N GLY A 84 -12.66 -2.47 -24.33
CA GLY A 84 -13.17 -2.51 -22.96
C GLY A 84 -13.70 -1.15 -22.53
N PRO A 85 -15.01 -0.90 -22.63
CA PRO A 85 -15.59 0.34 -22.15
C PRO A 85 -15.45 0.53 -20.63
N GLY A 86 -15.24 -0.55 -19.86
CA GLY A 86 -15.12 -0.53 -18.40
C GLY A 86 -16.36 0.12 -17.77
N PHE A 87 -16.16 1.11 -16.90
CA PHE A 87 -17.24 1.90 -16.31
C PHE A 87 -17.77 2.98 -17.26
N VAL A 88 -18.67 2.60 -18.18
CA VAL A 88 -19.37 3.55 -19.08
C VAL A 88 -20.08 4.65 -18.30
N GLY A 89 -19.99 5.89 -18.77
CA GLY A 89 -20.64 7.04 -18.12
C GLY A 89 -19.94 7.53 -16.86
N SER A 90 -18.77 7.00 -16.53
CA SER A 90 -17.96 7.52 -15.42
C SER A 90 -17.20 8.76 -15.80
N THR A 91 -17.09 9.69 -14.84
CA THR A 91 -16.25 10.88 -14.94
C THR A 91 -14.92 10.73 -14.20
N CYS A 92 -14.76 9.68 -13.40
CA CYS A 92 -13.53 9.38 -12.65
C CYS A 92 -12.40 8.82 -13.52
N GLU A 93 -11.17 8.98 -13.01
CA GLU A 93 -9.97 8.25 -13.40
C GLU A 93 -9.86 6.90 -12.69
N PHE A 94 -9.11 5.97 -13.29
CA PHE A 94 -8.96 4.60 -12.80
C PHE A 94 -7.49 4.15 -12.90
N PRO A 95 -6.75 4.02 -11.80
CA PRO A 95 -7.15 4.35 -10.42
C PRO A 95 -7.02 5.86 -10.11
N ALA A 96 -7.81 6.34 -9.15
CA ALA A 96 -7.65 7.64 -8.49
C ALA A 96 -8.19 7.58 -7.06
N ILE A 97 -7.56 8.29 -6.13
CA ILE A 97 -8.10 8.49 -4.78
C ILE A 97 -9.41 9.28 -4.89
N THR A 98 -10.43 8.82 -4.18
CA THR A 98 -11.76 9.43 -4.13
C THR A 98 -11.85 10.45 -2.99
N SER A 99 -12.91 11.26 -2.92
CA SER A 99 -13.10 12.17 -1.78
C SER A 99 -13.15 11.43 -0.45
N GLU A 100 -13.85 10.29 -0.39
CA GLU A 100 -13.86 9.45 0.82
C GLU A 100 -12.46 8.95 1.19
N GLY A 101 -11.60 8.69 0.20
CA GLY A 101 -10.20 8.33 0.43
C GLY A 101 -9.35 9.51 0.93
N ILE A 102 -9.64 10.73 0.47
CA ILE A 102 -9.02 11.96 1.01
C ILE A 102 -9.46 12.20 2.45
N ASP A 103 -10.75 12.02 2.76
CA ASP A 103 -11.28 12.17 4.12
C ASP A 103 -10.65 11.15 5.07
N ASP A 104 -10.56 9.88 4.65
CA ASP A 104 -9.87 8.84 5.41
C ASP A 104 -8.38 9.19 5.61
N ALA A 105 -7.71 9.75 4.59
CA ALA A 105 -6.33 10.20 4.70
C ALA A 105 -6.16 11.37 5.68
N MET A 106 -7.07 12.33 5.66
CA MET A 106 -7.08 13.46 6.59
C MET A 106 -7.23 12.99 8.04
N VAL A 107 -8.16 12.07 8.30
CA VAL A 107 -8.31 11.47 9.64
C VAL A 107 -7.02 10.75 10.05
N HIS A 108 -6.39 10.02 9.14
CA HIS A 108 -5.11 9.37 9.42
C HIS A 108 -4.02 10.38 9.81
N GLY A 109 -3.90 11.50 9.08
CA GLY A 109 -2.98 12.59 9.44
C GLY A 109 -3.27 13.21 10.82
N GLN A 110 -4.55 13.38 11.17
CA GLN A 110 -4.98 13.86 12.48
C GLN A 110 -4.63 12.89 13.61
N ASP A 111 -4.75 11.59 13.37
CA ASP A 111 -4.44 10.56 14.35
C ASP A 111 -2.94 10.46 14.62
N ILE A 112 -2.10 10.53 13.58
CA ILE A 112 -0.64 10.67 13.71
C ILE A 112 -0.27 11.94 14.48
N LYS A 113 -0.85 13.10 14.11
CA LYS A 113 -0.66 14.36 14.84
C LYS A 113 -1.07 14.20 16.30
N GLY A 114 -2.18 13.50 16.53
CA GLY A 114 -2.70 13.27 17.85
C GLY A 114 -1.72 12.52 18.74
N VAL A 115 -1.11 11.45 18.24
CA VAL A 115 -0.13 10.68 19.02
C VAL A 115 1.20 11.40 19.10
N TYR A 116 1.86 11.64 17.96
CA TYR A 116 3.23 12.12 17.96
C TYR A 116 3.33 13.62 18.21
N GLY A 117 2.31 14.42 17.87
CA GLY A 117 2.27 15.85 18.16
C GLY A 117 1.70 16.14 19.53
N ASP A 118 0.40 15.91 19.73
CA ASP A 118 -0.28 16.37 20.95
C ASP A 118 0.05 15.52 22.18
N PHE A 119 0.13 14.20 22.03
CA PHE A 119 0.26 13.29 23.17
C PHE A 119 1.71 13.10 23.60
N LEU A 120 2.63 12.95 22.65
CA LEU A 120 4.06 12.76 22.91
C LEU A 120 4.89 14.05 22.79
N GLY A 121 4.39 15.12 22.17
CA GLY A 121 5.16 16.35 21.95
C GLY A 121 6.39 16.16 21.05
N PHE A 122 6.39 15.12 20.21
CA PHE A 122 7.54 14.67 19.43
C PHE A 122 7.58 15.27 18.01
N LEU A 123 6.43 15.38 17.35
CA LEU A 123 6.31 15.83 15.97
C LEU A 123 6.86 17.27 15.81
N PRO A 124 7.69 17.57 14.79
CA PRO A 124 8.12 18.93 14.51
C PRO A 124 6.94 19.87 14.22
N ALA A 125 7.15 21.17 14.36
CA ALA A 125 6.20 22.16 13.87
C ALA A 125 6.23 22.24 12.33
N SER A 126 5.13 22.71 11.73
CA SER A 126 4.96 22.86 10.27
C SER A 126 6.04 23.73 9.59
N HIS A 127 6.66 24.65 10.32
CA HIS A 127 7.73 25.50 9.80
C HIS A 127 9.13 24.84 9.85
N GLU A 128 9.29 23.75 10.60
CA GLU A 128 10.55 23.00 10.75
C GLU A 128 10.72 21.97 9.62
N LYS A 129 10.67 22.44 8.37
CA LYS A 129 10.63 21.59 7.16
C LYS A 129 11.87 20.71 6.95
N ASP A 130 12.96 20.97 7.67
CA ASP A 130 14.19 20.17 7.71
C ASP A 130 14.10 18.98 8.69
N LYS A 131 13.10 18.98 9.58
CA LYS A 131 12.91 17.94 10.61
C LYS A 131 11.84 16.93 10.25
N TYR A 132 11.16 17.07 9.12
CA TYR A 132 10.23 16.05 8.63
C TYR A 132 10.26 15.91 7.11
N SER A 133 9.96 14.70 6.62
CA SER A 133 9.92 14.41 5.19
C SER A 133 8.74 13.53 4.82
N PHE A 134 8.20 13.74 3.62
CA PHE A 134 7.23 12.85 2.99
C PHE A 134 7.84 12.26 1.73
N ARG A 135 7.61 10.97 1.50
CA ARG A 135 7.96 10.28 0.25
C ARG A 135 6.73 9.62 -0.34
N VAL A 136 6.58 9.73 -1.64
CA VAL A 136 5.50 9.12 -2.43
C VAL A 136 6.12 8.30 -3.54
N THR A 137 5.36 7.38 -4.12
CA THR A 137 5.78 6.67 -5.33
C THR A 137 5.42 7.48 -6.57
N SER A 138 5.94 7.10 -7.73
CA SER A 138 5.53 7.65 -9.03
C SER A 138 4.04 7.40 -9.37
N ASN A 139 3.38 6.46 -8.68
CA ASN A 139 1.94 6.26 -8.85
C ASN A 139 1.18 7.35 -8.09
N VAL A 140 0.42 8.16 -8.85
CA VAL A 140 -0.27 9.37 -8.39
C VAL A 140 -1.19 9.16 -7.20
N ILE A 141 -1.74 7.95 -6.98
CA ILE A 141 -2.62 7.69 -5.84
C ILE A 141 -1.90 7.87 -4.48
N THR A 142 -0.57 7.72 -4.45
CA THR A 142 0.22 7.93 -3.23
C THR A 142 0.41 9.41 -2.90
N SER A 143 0.62 10.28 -3.89
CA SER A 143 0.66 11.74 -3.69
C SER A 143 -0.72 12.34 -3.43
N GLN A 144 -1.76 11.80 -4.06
CA GLN A 144 -3.15 12.15 -3.73
C GLN A 144 -3.49 11.79 -2.28
N THR A 145 -3.01 10.64 -1.77
CA THR A 145 -3.17 10.29 -0.35
C THR A 145 -2.44 11.28 0.57
N LEU A 146 -1.21 11.69 0.21
CA LEU A 146 -0.48 12.72 0.95
C LEU A 146 -1.25 14.06 1.04
N ALA A 147 -2.07 14.41 0.04
CA ALA A 147 -2.85 15.65 0.10
C ALA A 147 -3.82 15.67 1.30
N GLY A 148 -4.59 14.60 1.50
CA GLY A 148 -5.47 14.47 2.67
C GLY A 148 -4.68 14.33 3.97
N PHE A 149 -3.70 13.42 4.00
CA PHE A 149 -2.87 13.17 5.18
C PHE A 149 -2.14 14.44 5.66
N GLY A 150 -1.49 15.16 4.74
CA GLY A 150 -0.76 16.39 5.03
C GLY A 150 -1.67 17.45 5.64
N LYS A 151 -2.90 17.60 5.13
CA LYS A 151 -3.89 18.52 5.69
C LYS A 151 -4.30 18.14 7.13
N GLY A 152 -4.38 16.85 7.42
CA GLY A 152 -4.63 16.35 8.77
C GLY A 152 -3.47 16.61 9.73
N LEU A 153 -2.24 16.43 9.26
CA LEU A 153 -1.02 16.57 10.07
C LEU A 153 -0.67 18.05 10.35
N TYR A 154 -0.61 18.87 9.30
CA TYR A 154 -0.28 20.30 9.37
C TYR A 154 -1.36 21.14 8.67
N PRO A 155 -2.47 21.45 9.35
CA PRO A 155 -3.62 22.13 8.74
C PRO A 155 -3.33 23.57 8.27
N ASP A 156 -2.25 24.17 8.75
CA ASP A 156 -1.75 25.50 8.43
C ASP A 156 -0.86 25.54 7.17
N LEU A 157 -0.43 24.38 6.65
CA LEU A 157 0.31 24.31 5.39
C LEU A 157 -0.66 24.21 4.20
N GLU A 158 -0.37 25.00 3.17
CA GLU A 158 -1.07 24.95 1.89
C GLU A 158 -0.44 23.94 0.92
N GLU A 159 0.83 23.57 1.14
CA GLU A 159 1.58 22.68 0.27
C GLU A 159 2.55 21.80 1.05
N HIS A 160 2.64 20.54 0.61
CA HIS A 160 3.62 19.56 1.08
C HIS A 160 4.52 19.11 -0.06
N THR A 161 5.80 18.91 0.24
CA THR A 161 6.75 18.29 -0.69
C THR A 161 6.72 16.78 -0.50
N GLY A 162 6.35 16.03 -1.55
CA GLY A 162 6.54 14.57 -1.60
C GLY A 162 7.79 14.24 -2.41
N TRP A 163 8.77 13.60 -1.79
CA TRP A 163 9.96 13.09 -2.49
C TRP A 163 9.60 11.85 -3.30
N ILE A 164 10.24 11.72 -4.46
CA ILE A 164 10.16 10.53 -5.33
C ILE A 164 11.56 10.01 -5.58
N GLN A 165 11.67 8.71 -5.83
CA GLN A 165 12.81 8.13 -6.55
C GLN A 165 12.40 7.90 -8.01
N ASP A 166 13.38 7.70 -8.88
CA ASP A 166 13.11 7.31 -10.26
C ASP A 166 12.43 5.93 -10.29
N ASP A 167 11.47 5.76 -11.20
CA ASP A 167 10.74 4.49 -11.37
C ASP A 167 11.66 3.28 -11.59
N SER A 168 12.84 3.48 -12.18
CA SER A 168 13.80 2.41 -12.43
C SER A 168 14.46 1.85 -11.16
N TYR A 169 14.43 2.58 -10.04
CA TYR A 169 15.06 2.17 -8.78
C TYR A 169 14.25 2.52 -7.51
N ASP A 170 12.99 2.94 -7.64
CA ASP A 170 12.16 3.33 -6.49
C ASP A 170 12.01 2.18 -5.48
N SER A 171 12.74 2.26 -4.37
CA SER A 171 12.73 1.24 -3.31
C SER A 171 11.38 1.15 -2.59
N LEU A 172 10.53 2.19 -2.67
CA LEU A 172 9.21 2.24 -2.05
C LEU A 172 8.12 1.58 -2.91
N LYS A 173 8.36 1.48 -4.22
CA LYS A 173 7.51 0.81 -5.21
C LYS A 173 8.31 -0.32 -5.84
N PRO A 174 8.29 -1.54 -5.28
CA PRO A 174 9.19 -2.62 -5.69
C PRO A 174 8.94 -3.06 -7.14
N GLY A 175 9.64 -2.40 -8.07
CA GLY A 175 9.46 -2.56 -9.52
C GLY A 175 10.77 -2.82 -10.27
N VAL A 176 11.92 -2.73 -9.60
CA VAL A 176 13.23 -3.02 -10.18
C VAL A 176 13.22 -4.44 -10.77
N PRO A 177 13.57 -4.63 -12.06
CA PRO A 177 13.67 -5.96 -12.66
C PRO A 177 14.59 -6.87 -11.84
N CYS A 178 14.13 -8.07 -11.53
CA CYS A 178 14.85 -9.00 -10.66
C CYS A 178 14.47 -10.44 -10.99
N ALA A 179 15.28 -11.13 -11.80
CA ALA A 179 14.90 -12.49 -12.24
C ALA A 179 14.85 -13.50 -11.10
N LEU A 180 15.65 -13.30 -10.05
CA LEU A 180 15.55 -14.12 -8.83
C LEU A 180 14.17 -13.94 -8.17
N ARG A 181 13.70 -12.69 -8.04
CA ARG A 181 12.36 -12.39 -7.52
C ARG A 181 11.29 -13.04 -8.40
N ASP A 182 11.41 -12.95 -9.71
CA ASP A 182 10.45 -13.54 -10.64
C ASP A 182 10.45 -15.08 -10.56
N THR A 183 11.63 -15.68 -10.42
CA THR A 183 11.81 -17.13 -10.22
C THR A 183 11.13 -17.59 -8.93
N ILE A 184 11.39 -16.92 -7.81
CA ILE A 184 10.79 -17.27 -6.52
C ILE A 184 9.27 -17.05 -6.57
N ASN A 185 8.80 -15.97 -7.16
CA ASN A 185 7.38 -15.73 -7.36
C ASN A 185 6.72 -16.88 -8.13
N SER A 186 7.36 -17.36 -9.20
CA SER A 186 6.85 -18.50 -10.00
C SER A 186 6.78 -19.81 -9.21
N GLN A 187 7.69 -20.00 -8.24
CA GLN A 187 7.66 -21.15 -7.33
C GLN A 187 6.50 -21.02 -6.34
N ILE A 188 6.33 -19.84 -5.74
CA ILE A 188 5.25 -19.54 -4.81
C ILE A 188 3.89 -19.75 -5.48
N THR A 189 3.71 -19.23 -6.70
CA THR A 189 2.43 -19.29 -7.42
C THR A 189 2.33 -20.49 -8.36
N LYS A 190 3.10 -21.56 -8.13
CA LYS A 190 3.15 -22.72 -9.02
C LYS A 190 1.81 -23.47 -9.04
N LEU A 191 1.24 -23.68 -10.23
CA LEU A 191 -0.06 -24.36 -10.40
C LEU A 191 -0.07 -25.84 -9.97
N SER A 192 1.09 -26.49 -9.89
CA SER A 192 1.16 -27.86 -9.36
C SER A 192 1.23 -27.92 -7.83
N GLY A 193 1.30 -26.77 -7.15
CA GLY A 193 1.41 -26.66 -5.70
C GLY A 193 0.12 -26.16 -5.04
N GLU A 194 0.25 -25.65 -3.81
CA GLU A 194 -0.88 -25.14 -3.02
C GLU A 194 -1.58 -23.95 -3.70
N TRP A 195 -0.85 -23.15 -4.48
CA TRP A 195 -1.44 -22.09 -5.29
C TRP A 195 -2.44 -22.66 -6.31
N GLY A 196 -2.07 -23.63 -7.12
CA GLY A 196 -3.03 -24.25 -8.03
C GLY A 196 -4.13 -25.04 -7.31
N ARG A 197 -3.82 -25.65 -6.16
CA ARG A 197 -4.82 -26.37 -5.36
C ARG A 197 -5.96 -25.45 -4.90
N HIS A 198 -5.66 -24.26 -4.37
CA HIS A 198 -6.72 -23.35 -3.91
C HIS A 198 -7.54 -22.80 -5.08
N LEU A 199 -6.93 -22.54 -6.24
CA LEU A 199 -7.66 -22.14 -7.45
C LEU A 199 -8.62 -23.25 -7.90
N ASN A 200 -8.17 -24.51 -7.90
CA ASN A 200 -9.00 -25.65 -8.27
C ASN A 200 -10.18 -25.86 -7.30
N LEU A 201 -9.93 -25.75 -5.99
CA LEU A 201 -10.97 -25.85 -4.95
C LEU A 201 -12.01 -24.73 -5.01
N THR A 202 -11.70 -23.62 -5.68
CA THR A 202 -12.58 -22.45 -5.81
C THR A 202 -13.11 -22.27 -7.23
N SER A 203 -12.99 -23.31 -8.08
CA SER A 203 -13.44 -23.29 -9.47
C SER A 203 -14.94 -23.00 -9.62
N GLU A 204 -15.81 -23.60 -8.80
CA GLU A 204 -17.25 -23.31 -8.85
C GLU A 204 -17.59 -21.85 -8.51
N LEU A 205 -16.86 -21.24 -7.55
CA LEU A 205 -16.99 -19.81 -7.26
C LEU A 205 -16.54 -18.97 -8.45
N ARG A 206 -15.47 -19.39 -9.13
CA ARG A 206 -14.99 -18.73 -10.35
C ARG A 206 -16.02 -18.78 -11.47
N GLU A 207 -16.68 -19.92 -11.66
CA GLU A 207 -17.75 -20.06 -12.66
C GLU A 207 -18.92 -19.12 -12.37
N ARG A 208 -19.39 -19.06 -11.12
CA ARG A 208 -20.44 -18.11 -10.72
C ARG A 208 -20.03 -16.65 -10.95
N PHE A 209 -18.80 -16.29 -10.58
CA PHE A 209 -18.28 -14.95 -10.83
C PHE A 209 -18.17 -14.64 -12.33
N ASN A 210 -17.67 -15.58 -13.14
CA ASN A 210 -17.55 -15.41 -14.58
C ASN A 210 -18.90 -15.32 -15.28
N ASN A 211 -19.94 -15.96 -14.77
CA ASN A 211 -21.31 -15.82 -15.27
C ASN A 211 -21.86 -14.38 -15.08
N VAL A 212 -21.34 -13.64 -14.10
CA VAL A 212 -21.65 -12.21 -13.92
C VAL A 212 -20.75 -11.35 -14.79
N SER A 213 -19.43 -11.54 -14.69
CA SER A 213 -18.42 -10.65 -15.27
C SER A 213 -18.22 -10.79 -16.78
N GLY A 214 -18.58 -11.94 -17.34
CA GLY A 214 -18.31 -12.28 -18.75
C GLY A 214 -16.85 -12.57 -19.04
N ILE A 215 -16.03 -12.87 -18.03
CA ILE A 215 -14.61 -13.20 -18.22
C ILE A 215 -14.48 -14.57 -18.89
N GLU A 216 -13.83 -14.57 -20.05
CA GLU A 216 -13.65 -15.75 -20.89
C GLU A 216 -12.75 -16.81 -20.25
N PRO A 217 -12.94 -18.10 -20.58
CA PRO A 217 -12.11 -19.18 -20.03
C PRO A 217 -10.62 -19.08 -20.31
N ASN A 218 -10.25 -18.46 -21.44
CA ASN A 218 -8.89 -18.29 -21.94
C ASN A 218 -8.33 -16.86 -21.75
N ASP A 219 -8.87 -16.12 -20.78
CA ASP A 219 -8.33 -14.81 -20.39
C ASP A 219 -6.82 -14.86 -20.11
N THR A 220 -6.10 -13.87 -20.63
CA THR A 220 -4.67 -13.65 -20.39
C THR A 220 -4.40 -12.42 -19.52
N ALA A 221 -5.43 -11.67 -19.13
CA ALA A 221 -5.29 -10.46 -18.31
C ALA A 221 -5.15 -10.76 -16.82
N GLY A 222 -5.06 -12.03 -16.40
CA GLY A 222 -4.75 -12.42 -15.02
C GLY A 222 -5.99 -12.63 -14.14
N TRP A 223 -7.20 -12.56 -14.70
CA TRP A 223 -8.43 -12.76 -13.93
C TRP A 223 -8.62 -14.19 -13.45
N ARG A 224 -7.87 -15.16 -13.99
CA ARG A 224 -7.99 -16.58 -13.63
C ARG A 224 -6.79 -17.13 -12.88
N THR A 225 -5.73 -16.34 -12.72
CA THR A 225 -4.48 -16.77 -12.06
C THR A 225 -4.43 -16.41 -10.58
N SER A 226 -5.35 -15.56 -10.12
CA SER A 226 -5.53 -15.15 -8.72
C SER A 226 -6.95 -14.61 -8.48
N TRP A 227 -7.28 -14.32 -7.22
CA TRP A 227 -8.48 -13.60 -6.78
C TRP A 227 -8.22 -12.10 -6.59
N ASP A 228 -7.04 -11.58 -6.93
CA ASP A 228 -6.65 -10.17 -6.82
C ASP A 228 -7.58 -9.23 -7.61
N HIS A 229 -7.76 -9.44 -8.92
CA HIS A 229 -8.62 -8.57 -9.74
C HIS A 229 -10.09 -8.58 -9.27
N PRO A 230 -10.74 -9.74 -9.02
CA PRO A 230 -12.07 -9.78 -8.41
C PRO A 230 -12.14 -9.04 -7.07
N TYR A 231 -11.13 -9.22 -6.21
CA TYR A 231 -11.07 -8.54 -4.91
C TYR A 231 -11.03 -7.03 -5.10
N ASP A 232 -10.06 -6.50 -5.87
CA ASP A 232 -9.87 -5.06 -6.06
C ASP A 232 -11.13 -4.41 -6.64
N ASN A 233 -11.74 -5.03 -7.65
CA ASN A 233 -12.96 -4.53 -8.28
C ASN A 233 -14.13 -4.38 -7.29
N MET A 234 -14.43 -5.45 -6.54
CA MET A 234 -15.58 -5.48 -5.65
C MET A 234 -15.34 -4.72 -4.35
N SER A 235 -14.13 -4.83 -3.78
CA SER A 235 -13.78 -4.10 -2.56
C SER A 235 -13.80 -2.59 -2.80
N ALA A 236 -13.31 -2.11 -3.94
CA ALA A 236 -13.44 -0.70 -4.31
C ALA A 236 -14.91 -0.26 -4.33
N LYS A 237 -15.82 -1.05 -4.90
CA LYS A 237 -17.26 -0.73 -4.90
C LYS A 237 -17.85 -0.70 -3.49
N GLN A 238 -17.67 -1.77 -2.72
CA GLN A 238 -18.29 -1.90 -1.41
C GLN A 238 -17.73 -0.89 -0.39
N CYS A 239 -16.45 -0.54 -0.48
CA CYS A 239 -15.85 0.51 0.36
C CYS A 239 -16.46 1.90 0.11
N HIS A 240 -17.14 2.12 -1.01
CA HIS A 240 -17.85 3.36 -1.37
C HIS A 240 -19.38 3.18 -1.37
N GLY A 241 -19.89 2.15 -0.70
CA GLY A 241 -21.34 1.86 -0.63
C GLY A 241 -22.00 1.55 -1.98
N LYS A 242 -21.21 1.25 -3.03
CA LYS A 242 -21.73 0.89 -4.35
C LYS A 242 -22.17 -0.58 -4.38
N PRO A 243 -23.17 -0.93 -5.22
CA PRO A 243 -23.63 -2.30 -5.31
C PRO A 243 -22.55 -3.24 -5.87
N LEU A 244 -22.67 -4.52 -5.53
CA LEU A 244 -21.93 -5.59 -6.21
C LEU A 244 -22.40 -5.69 -7.67
N PRO A 245 -21.51 -6.08 -8.60
CA PRO A 245 -21.84 -6.03 -10.01
C PRO A 245 -22.89 -7.05 -10.41
N CYS A 246 -23.73 -6.65 -11.36
CA CYS A 246 -24.66 -7.49 -12.12
C CYS A 246 -24.17 -7.69 -13.55
N SER A 247 -24.62 -8.78 -14.18
CA SER A 247 -24.28 -9.06 -15.57
C SER A 247 -24.92 -8.03 -16.49
N THR A 248 -24.12 -7.47 -17.39
CA THR A 248 -24.63 -6.57 -18.44
C THR A 248 -25.42 -7.30 -19.54
N ASN A 249 -25.30 -8.64 -19.60
CA ASN A 249 -26.08 -9.50 -20.50
C ASN A 249 -27.39 -9.98 -19.87
N ASN A 250 -27.41 -10.18 -18.53
CA ASN A 250 -28.61 -10.56 -17.79
C ASN A 250 -28.60 -9.91 -16.39
N THR A 251 -29.27 -8.77 -16.26
CA THR A 251 -29.26 -7.95 -15.03
C THR A 251 -29.92 -8.61 -13.82
N ALA A 252 -30.59 -9.75 -13.98
CA ALA A 252 -31.10 -10.56 -12.88
C ALA A 252 -30.00 -11.39 -12.18
N ILE A 253 -28.81 -11.51 -12.80
CA ILE A 253 -27.68 -12.27 -12.28
C ILE A 253 -26.64 -11.29 -11.74
N CYS A 254 -26.47 -11.27 -10.41
CA CYS A 254 -25.51 -10.42 -9.74
C CYS A 254 -24.60 -11.24 -8.82
N VAL A 255 -23.40 -10.71 -8.54
CA VAL A 255 -22.53 -11.29 -7.50
C VAL A 255 -23.26 -11.22 -6.17
N GLN A 256 -23.43 -12.37 -5.52
CA GLN A 256 -24.03 -12.47 -4.20
C GLN A 256 -23.04 -12.01 -3.12
N GLN A 257 -23.54 -11.50 -2.00
CA GLN A 257 -22.67 -11.02 -0.91
C GLN A 257 -21.80 -12.16 -0.35
N GLU A 258 -22.33 -13.38 -0.32
CA GLU A 258 -21.60 -14.57 0.13
C GLU A 258 -20.40 -14.89 -0.77
N ASP A 259 -20.59 -14.75 -2.09
CA ASP A 259 -19.53 -14.94 -3.09
C ASP A 259 -18.48 -13.82 -2.98
N ALA A 260 -18.90 -12.56 -2.84
CA ALA A 260 -17.98 -11.45 -2.60
C ALA A 260 -17.15 -11.66 -1.31
N ASN A 261 -17.80 -12.05 -0.21
CA ASN A 261 -17.14 -12.37 1.05
C ASN A 261 -16.15 -13.54 0.92
N ALA A 262 -16.48 -14.56 0.11
CA ALA A 262 -15.57 -15.66 -0.18
C ALA A 262 -14.34 -15.18 -0.95
N ILE A 263 -14.53 -14.34 -1.96
CA ILE A 263 -13.44 -13.73 -2.73
C ILE A 263 -12.55 -12.87 -1.83
N TYR A 264 -13.12 -12.11 -0.88
CA TYR A 264 -12.31 -11.35 0.07
C TYR A 264 -11.47 -12.22 1.00
N ARG A 265 -12.01 -13.35 1.46
CA ARG A 265 -11.22 -14.32 2.23
C ARG A 265 -10.10 -14.93 1.38
N LEU A 266 -10.37 -15.20 0.10
CA LEU A 266 -9.40 -15.78 -0.83
C LEU A 266 -8.27 -14.82 -1.17
N GLY A 267 -8.56 -13.54 -1.45
CA GLY A 267 -7.50 -12.55 -1.63
C GLY A 267 -6.63 -12.38 -0.38
N ASN A 268 -7.24 -12.35 0.82
CA ASN A 268 -6.48 -12.34 2.07
C ASN A 268 -5.59 -13.58 2.21
N TYR A 269 -6.11 -14.77 1.90
CA TYR A 269 -5.33 -16.00 1.87
C TYR A 269 -4.18 -15.92 0.85
N GLU A 270 -4.41 -15.41 -0.36
CA GLU A 270 -3.39 -15.30 -1.40
C GLU A 270 -2.24 -14.39 -0.98
N TYR A 271 -2.53 -13.24 -0.37
CA TYR A 271 -1.51 -12.35 0.21
C TYR A 271 -0.78 -13.01 1.38
N ALA A 272 -1.51 -13.61 2.31
CA ALA A 272 -0.91 -14.35 3.43
C ALA A 272 0.01 -15.46 2.94
N TYR A 273 -0.43 -16.20 1.92
CA TYR A 273 0.32 -17.31 1.35
C TYR A 273 1.61 -16.83 0.68
N ARG A 274 1.51 -15.79 -0.15
CA ARG A 274 2.63 -15.24 -0.93
C ARG A 274 3.70 -14.57 -0.07
N TRP A 275 3.27 -13.81 0.93
CA TRP A 275 4.17 -12.95 1.72
C TRP A 275 4.54 -13.55 3.07
N ARG A 276 3.87 -14.62 3.53
CA ARG A 276 4.16 -15.23 4.82
C ARG A 276 4.16 -16.76 4.87
N MET A 277 3.22 -17.47 4.24
CA MET A 277 3.04 -18.90 4.53
C MET A 277 3.89 -19.85 3.67
N HIS A 278 4.25 -19.47 2.44
CA HIS A 278 5.15 -20.29 1.62
C HIS A 278 6.58 -20.27 2.20
N GLU A 279 7.34 -21.36 2.08
CA GLU A 279 8.71 -21.48 2.61
C GLU A 279 9.64 -20.34 2.17
N ASN A 280 9.54 -19.94 0.89
CA ASN A 280 10.29 -18.82 0.32
C ASN A 280 9.73 -17.42 0.63
N SER A 281 8.65 -17.27 1.41
CA SER A 281 7.95 -15.98 1.55
C SER A 281 8.80 -14.89 2.20
N THR A 282 9.53 -15.22 3.27
CA THR A 282 10.40 -14.25 3.97
C THR A 282 11.52 -13.81 3.02
N TYR A 283 12.13 -14.75 2.30
CA TYR A 283 13.17 -14.44 1.32
C TYR A 283 12.63 -13.60 0.16
N TYR A 284 11.44 -13.94 -0.35
CA TYR A 284 10.74 -13.19 -1.38
C TYR A 284 10.44 -11.75 -0.94
N SER A 285 10.01 -11.57 0.31
CA SER A 285 9.79 -10.27 0.92
C SER A 285 11.09 -9.48 1.06
N ALA A 286 12.18 -10.15 1.47
CA ALA A 286 13.48 -9.55 1.64
C ALA A 286 14.10 -9.04 0.34
N ILE A 287 13.98 -9.79 -0.76
CA ILE A 287 14.46 -9.32 -2.07
C ILE A 287 13.50 -8.31 -2.72
N THR A 288 12.26 -8.19 -2.22
CA THR A 288 11.27 -7.22 -2.71
C THR A 288 11.44 -5.86 -2.05
N MET A 289 11.51 -5.80 -0.71
CA MET A 289 11.61 -4.56 0.07
C MET A 289 12.96 -4.35 0.75
N GLY A 290 13.96 -5.19 0.48
CA GLY A 290 15.29 -5.10 1.10
C GLY A 290 15.98 -3.76 0.87
N ALA A 291 15.86 -3.17 -0.32
CA ALA A 291 16.40 -1.85 -0.62
C ALA A 291 15.81 -0.76 0.30
N TRP A 292 14.50 -0.81 0.55
CA TRP A 292 13.83 0.13 1.47
C TRP A 292 14.27 -0.09 2.93
N PHE A 293 14.43 -1.34 3.38
CA PHE A 293 14.98 -1.61 4.71
C PHE A 293 16.45 -1.18 4.88
N ILE A 294 17.24 -1.18 3.79
CA ILE A 294 18.60 -0.62 3.80
C ILE A 294 18.54 0.89 4.04
N GLU A 295 17.62 1.60 3.40
CA GLU A 295 17.40 3.04 3.63
C GLU A 295 16.88 3.32 5.05
N LEU A 296 15.91 2.55 5.56
CA LEU A 296 15.44 2.65 6.95
C LEU A 296 16.60 2.49 7.96
N LYS A 297 17.46 1.49 7.74
CA LYS A 297 18.65 1.27 8.57
C LYS A 297 19.60 2.46 8.52
N ASP A 298 19.81 3.05 7.34
CA ASP A 298 20.64 4.24 7.17
C ASP A 298 20.05 5.45 7.92
N HIS A 299 18.74 5.68 7.83
CA HIS A 299 18.05 6.73 8.58
C HIS A 299 18.23 6.57 10.10
N PHE A 300 18.08 5.34 10.60
CA PHE A 300 18.29 5.05 12.02
C PHE A 300 19.74 5.30 12.44
N ARG A 301 20.73 4.82 11.68
CA ARG A 301 22.16 5.07 11.97
C ARG A 301 22.47 6.57 11.97
N GLY A 302 21.96 7.29 10.98
CA GLY A 302 22.10 8.74 10.91
C GLY A 302 21.45 9.46 12.10
N LYS A 303 20.41 8.87 12.71
CA LYS A 303 19.84 9.39 13.97
C LYS A 303 20.73 9.13 15.17
N MET A 304 21.31 7.94 15.24
CA MET A 304 22.17 7.54 16.34
C MET A 304 23.49 8.31 16.38
N ASP A 305 24.04 8.67 15.22
CA ASP A 305 25.29 9.42 15.08
C ASP A 305 25.11 10.95 14.96
N GLY A 306 23.86 11.41 14.82
CA GLY A 306 23.51 12.83 14.74
C GLY A 306 23.67 13.47 13.36
N SER A 307 23.96 12.71 12.30
CA SER A 307 24.08 13.22 10.93
C SER A 307 22.73 13.48 10.24
N ASN A 308 21.65 12.85 10.72
CA ASN A 308 20.30 13.02 10.18
C ASN A 308 19.44 13.95 11.08
N PRO A 309 18.97 15.11 10.62
CA PRO A 309 18.11 16.01 11.40
C PRO A 309 16.62 15.62 11.40
N VAL A 310 16.14 14.78 10.48
CA VAL A 310 14.71 14.46 10.26
C VAL A 310 14.09 13.68 11.43
N LYS A 311 13.23 14.23 12.27
CA LYS A 311 12.57 13.48 13.37
C LYS A 311 11.44 12.57 12.89
N TYR A 312 10.76 12.93 11.81
CA TYR A 312 9.57 12.23 11.31
C TYR A 312 9.65 12.01 9.80
N PHE A 313 9.53 10.77 9.35
CA PHE A 313 9.53 10.42 7.93
C PHE A 313 8.27 9.61 7.62
N HIS A 314 7.53 9.95 6.57
CA HIS A 314 6.37 9.17 6.16
C HIS A 314 6.42 8.79 4.68
N ASN A 315 6.30 7.50 4.41
CA ASN A 315 6.34 6.88 3.10
C ASN A 315 4.92 6.44 2.67
N PHE A 316 4.39 7.01 1.59
CA PHE A 316 3.10 6.63 1.00
C PHE A 316 3.31 5.62 -0.13
N ALA A 317 2.78 4.42 0.05
CA ALA A 317 3.12 3.23 -0.71
C ALA A 317 1.86 2.43 -1.12
N HIS A 318 2.06 1.17 -1.49
CA HIS A 318 1.03 0.25 -1.98
C HIS A 318 0.89 -0.96 -1.04
N ASP A 319 -0.15 -1.75 -1.23
CA ASP A 319 -0.24 -3.09 -0.64
C ASP A 319 0.95 -3.96 -1.04
N GLY A 320 1.37 -3.89 -2.30
CA GLY A 320 2.58 -4.54 -2.81
C GLY A 320 3.88 -4.06 -2.17
N SER A 321 3.87 -2.99 -1.36
CA SER A 321 5.00 -2.53 -0.54
C SER A 321 4.83 -2.92 0.93
N VAL A 322 3.66 -2.68 1.51
CA VAL A 322 3.39 -2.96 2.93
C VAL A 322 3.36 -4.47 3.21
N ALA A 323 2.81 -5.28 2.30
CA ALA A 323 2.74 -6.73 2.48
C ALA A 323 4.14 -7.38 2.57
N PRO A 324 5.11 -7.09 1.68
CA PRO A 324 6.49 -7.55 1.87
C PRO A 324 7.21 -6.92 3.06
N VAL A 325 6.86 -5.71 3.51
CA VAL A 325 7.39 -5.19 4.79
C VAL A 325 6.96 -6.09 5.96
N LEU A 326 5.67 -6.42 6.05
CA LEU A 326 5.15 -7.37 7.04
C LEU A 326 5.73 -8.79 6.85
N GLY A 327 5.95 -9.18 5.60
CA GLY A 327 6.58 -10.42 5.17
C GLY A 327 8.00 -10.57 5.71
N LEU A 328 8.84 -9.55 5.50
CA LEU A 328 10.21 -9.50 6.01
C LEU A 328 10.22 -9.45 7.53
N LEU A 329 9.31 -8.71 8.16
CA LEU A 329 9.18 -8.67 9.63
C LEU A 329 8.56 -9.95 10.21
N GLN A 330 8.19 -10.91 9.35
CA GLN A 330 7.57 -12.17 9.72
C GLN A 330 6.35 -12.00 10.63
N HIS A 331 5.49 -11.03 10.30
CA HIS A 331 4.26 -10.77 11.04
C HIS A 331 3.45 -12.06 11.25
N ASP A 332 3.03 -12.34 12.49
CA ASP A 332 2.44 -13.61 12.90
C ASP A 332 0.94 -13.73 12.53
N GLU A 333 0.31 -12.62 12.14
CA GLU A 333 -1.10 -12.57 11.72
C GLU A 333 -1.16 -12.16 10.22
N PRO A 334 -0.81 -13.07 9.29
CA PRO A 334 -0.64 -12.73 7.88
C PRO A 334 -1.98 -12.27 7.25
N VAL A 335 -1.92 -11.15 6.51
CA VAL A 335 -3.11 -10.43 6.04
C VAL A 335 -2.83 -9.73 4.71
N TRP A 336 -3.86 -9.43 3.91
CA TRP A 336 -3.75 -8.39 2.89
C TRP A 336 -3.84 -7.02 3.58
N PRO A 337 -2.78 -6.19 3.58
CA PRO A 337 -2.81 -4.88 4.20
C PRO A 337 -3.90 -4.01 3.56
N GLY A 338 -4.97 -3.71 4.30
CA GLY A 338 -6.10 -2.89 3.82
C GLY A 338 -5.70 -1.46 3.47
N MET A 339 -6.54 -0.74 2.71
CA MET A 339 -6.28 0.65 2.33
C MET A 339 -6.10 1.54 3.58
N GLY A 340 -5.03 2.34 3.60
CA GLY A 340 -4.66 3.13 4.78
C GLY A 340 -3.96 2.37 5.90
N SER A 341 -3.71 1.06 5.77
CA SER A 341 -2.87 0.34 6.73
C SER A 341 -1.45 0.90 6.76
N GLU A 342 -0.84 0.86 7.94
CA GLU A 342 0.49 1.40 8.17
C GLU A 342 1.35 0.47 9.03
N VAL A 343 2.67 0.55 8.81
CA VAL A 343 3.70 0.05 9.71
C VAL A 343 4.51 1.24 10.19
N VAL A 344 4.61 1.41 11.50
CA VAL A 344 5.35 2.51 12.12
C VAL A 344 6.58 1.96 12.82
N PHE A 345 7.74 2.53 12.50
CA PHE A 345 9.01 2.21 13.10
C PHE A 345 9.42 3.37 14.01
N GLU A 346 9.52 3.10 15.30
CA GLU A 346 9.93 4.06 16.32
C GLU A 346 11.32 3.69 16.83
N LEU A 347 12.24 4.65 16.84
CA LEU A 347 13.57 4.50 17.45
C LEU A 347 13.58 5.21 18.80
N TYR A 348 13.90 4.48 19.87
CA TYR A 348 14.02 4.99 21.24
C TYR A 348 15.47 4.92 21.72
N LYS A 349 15.81 5.81 22.66
CA LYS A 349 17.06 5.78 23.42
C LYS A 349 16.75 5.59 24.90
N LYS A 350 17.50 4.71 25.56
CA LYS A 350 17.51 4.55 27.02
C LYS A 350 18.95 4.44 27.48
N ALA A 351 19.37 5.37 28.34
CA ALA A 351 20.80 5.60 28.63
C ALA A 351 21.59 5.77 27.32
N GLU A 352 22.59 4.95 27.03
CA GLU A 352 23.37 5.01 25.78
C GLU A 352 23.01 3.91 24.76
N GLU A 353 21.89 3.22 24.97
CA GLU A 353 21.43 2.15 24.10
C GLU A 353 20.18 2.55 23.31
N TYR A 354 20.06 2.01 22.11
CA TYR A 354 18.95 2.26 21.20
C TYR A 354 18.06 1.03 21.05
N PHE A 355 16.77 1.28 20.89
CA PHE A 355 15.72 0.27 20.83
C PHE A 355 14.74 0.61 19.72
N VAL A 356 14.20 -0.41 19.06
CA VAL A 356 13.21 -0.29 18.00
C VAL A 356 11.88 -0.83 18.49
N ARG A 357 10.82 -0.07 18.25
CA ARG A 357 9.45 -0.55 18.37
C ARG A 357 8.79 -0.47 17.01
N VAL A 358 8.09 -1.52 16.63
CA VAL A 358 7.38 -1.60 15.36
C VAL A 358 5.90 -1.76 15.65
N LEU A 359 5.08 -0.88 15.09
CA LEU A 359 3.63 -0.92 15.21
C LEU A 359 3.03 -1.33 13.86
N PHE A 360 2.02 -2.18 13.89
CA PHE A 360 1.14 -2.42 12.75
C PHE A 360 -0.29 -2.10 13.16
N SER A 361 -0.94 -1.21 12.41
CA SER A 361 -2.31 -0.77 12.71
C SER A 361 -2.47 -0.27 14.17
N GLY A 362 -1.51 0.52 14.65
CA GLY A 362 -1.53 1.11 16.00
C GLY A 362 -1.07 0.23 17.15
N GLN A 363 -0.78 -1.05 16.93
CA GLN A 363 -0.39 -2.01 17.97
C GLN A 363 1.02 -2.55 17.76
N PRO A 364 1.79 -2.85 18.82
CA PRO A 364 3.07 -3.53 18.69
C PRO A 364 2.97 -4.79 17.83
N LEU A 365 3.80 -4.84 16.78
CA LEU A 365 3.78 -5.91 15.80
C LEU A 365 4.20 -7.23 16.47
N LYS A 366 3.34 -8.24 16.36
CA LYS A 366 3.69 -9.62 16.70
C LYS A 366 4.40 -10.27 15.52
N SER A 367 5.56 -10.85 15.79
CA SER A 367 6.44 -11.51 14.85
C SER A 367 6.62 -12.96 15.25
N SER A 368 6.69 -13.86 14.26
CA SER A 368 7.04 -15.27 14.49
C SER A 368 8.54 -15.50 14.73
N THR A 369 9.37 -14.44 14.73
CA THR A 369 10.79 -14.52 15.11
C THR A 369 10.96 -14.63 16.62
N PRO A 370 12.19 -14.90 17.12
CA PRO A 370 12.49 -14.83 18.55
C PRO A 370 12.20 -13.48 19.22
N PHE A 371 11.93 -12.41 18.45
CA PHE A 371 11.47 -11.14 19.02
C PHE A 371 10.09 -11.27 19.69
N GLY A 372 9.21 -12.16 19.20
CA GLY A 372 7.85 -12.31 19.69
C GLY A 372 7.01 -11.04 19.46
N THR A 373 7.08 -10.07 20.36
CA THR A 373 6.49 -8.73 20.16
C THR A 373 7.60 -7.73 19.89
N MET A 374 7.50 -6.99 18.79
CA MET A 374 8.48 -5.97 18.41
C MET A 374 8.28 -4.67 19.20
N ASP A 375 8.47 -4.73 20.52
CA ASP A 375 8.35 -3.60 21.44
C ASP A 375 9.65 -3.45 22.23
N MET A 376 10.39 -2.36 21.97
CA MET A 376 11.72 -2.09 22.54
C MET A 376 12.73 -3.21 22.25
N VAL A 377 12.76 -3.71 21.02
CA VAL A 377 13.80 -4.64 20.54
C VAL A 377 15.14 -3.90 20.51
N PRO A 378 16.24 -4.41 21.11
CA PRO A 378 17.54 -3.76 21.00
C PRO A 378 17.93 -3.52 19.54
N TRP A 379 18.39 -2.31 19.22
CA TRP A 379 18.76 -1.96 17.84
C TRP A 379 19.74 -2.96 17.23
N LYS A 380 20.73 -3.42 17.99
CA LYS A 380 21.73 -4.39 17.52
C LYS A 380 21.10 -5.71 17.07
N ASP A 381 20.06 -6.17 17.76
CA ASP A 381 19.38 -7.43 17.43
C ASP A 381 18.51 -7.25 16.18
N PHE A 382 17.81 -6.11 16.07
CA PHE A 382 17.04 -5.77 14.87
C PHE A 382 17.95 -5.58 13.65
N GLU A 383 19.09 -4.91 13.82
CA GLU A 383 20.09 -4.71 12.77
C GLU A 383 20.71 -6.03 12.29
N ALA A 384 21.07 -6.91 13.23
CA ALA A 384 21.55 -8.26 12.91
C ALA A 384 20.49 -9.06 12.15
N TYR A 385 19.22 -8.99 12.58
CA TYR A 385 18.12 -9.62 11.86
C TYR A 385 17.98 -9.13 10.42
N LEU A 386 18.06 -7.82 10.19
CA LEU A 386 18.01 -7.26 8.84
C LEU A 386 19.20 -7.74 7.99
N TYR A 387 20.39 -7.79 8.59
CA TYR A 387 21.61 -8.28 7.94
C TYR A 387 21.50 -9.76 7.54
N ASP A 388 20.97 -10.60 8.41
CA ASP A 388 20.80 -12.03 8.13
C ASP A 388 19.68 -12.32 7.12
N THR A 389 18.67 -11.44 7.07
CA THR A 389 17.48 -11.65 6.23
C THR A 389 17.62 -11.04 4.83
N ILE A 390 18.27 -9.88 4.70
CA ILE A 390 18.42 -9.16 3.43
C ILE A 390 19.75 -9.56 2.77
N PRO A 391 19.75 -10.06 1.52
CA PRO A 391 20.99 -10.43 0.86
C PRO A 391 21.95 -9.25 0.69
N GLU A 392 23.21 -9.39 1.11
CA GLU A 392 24.25 -8.35 0.96
C GLU A 392 24.43 -7.91 -0.50
N LYS A 393 24.31 -8.86 -1.43
CA LYS A 393 24.50 -8.67 -2.88
C LYS A 393 23.15 -8.56 -3.60
N LEU A 394 22.17 -7.89 -2.99
CA LEU A 394 20.81 -7.76 -3.53
C LEU A 394 20.78 -7.31 -5.00
N THR A 395 21.61 -6.33 -5.36
CA THR A 395 21.71 -5.82 -6.74
C THR A 395 22.26 -6.85 -7.71
N GLU A 396 23.34 -7.56 -7.34
CA GLU A 396 23.91 -8.64 -8.17
C GLU A 396 22.89 -9.76 -8.37
N LEU A 397 22.17 -10.16 -7.32
CA LEU A 397 21.15 -11.22 -7.38
C LEU A 397 19.95 -10.85 -8.27
N CYS A 398 19.63 -9.57 -8.39
CA CYS A 398 18.53 -9.12 -9.23
C CYS A 398 18.95 -8.88 -10.69
N ILE A 399 20.19 -8.45 -10.94
CA ILE A 399 20.68 -8.09 -12.28
C ILE A 399 21.33 -9.30 -12.99
N ALA A 400 21.88 -10.26 -12.26
CA ALA A 400 22.56 -11.43 -12.82
C ALA A 400 21.56 -12.45 -13.39
N SER A 401 21.15 -12.27 -14.66
CA SER A 401 20.37 -13.26 -15.43
C SER A 401 20.23 -12.91 -16.91
N ASN A 402 21.21 -12.19 -17.49
CA ASN A 402 21.30 -11.97 -18.94
C ASN A 402 22.74 -12.20 -19.46
N GLU A 403 23.37 -13.31 -19.06
CA GLU A 403 24.52 -13.87 -19.78
C GLU A 403 24.22 -15.29 -20.26
#